data_AF-A0A7W3P919-F1
#
_entry.id   AF-A0A7W3P919-F1
#
_cell.length_a   1.000
_cell.length_b   1.000
_cell.length_c   1.000
_cell.angle_alpha   90.00
_cell.angle_beta   90.00
_cell.angle_gamma   90.00
#
_symmetry.space_group_name_H-M   'P 1'
#
loop_
_entity.id
_entity.type
_entity.pdbx_description
1 polymer ?
#
loop_
_entity_poly.entity_id
_entity_poly.type
_entity_poly.pdbx_seq_one_letter_code
_entity_poly.pdbx_strand_id
1 'polypeptide(L)' 'MNIDPSDTSMARQLRSILLELARREDSRAADEAAATPYGSPGPATILGHRSAAMLLRAEADHLLAG' A
#
# COMPACT_ATOMS: atom_id res chain seq x y z
N MET A 1 13.72 -15.84 21.03
CA MET A 1 14.14 -14.78 20.11
C MET A 1 14.15 -13.49 20.93
N ASN A 2 15.32 -12.89 21.17
CA ASN A 2 15.40 -11.63 21.92
C ASN A 2 14.94 -10.54 20.96
N ILE A 3 13.77 -9.93 21.21
CA ILE A 3 13.30 -8.80 20.40
C ILE A 3 14.04 -7.57 20.89
N ASP A 4 15.03 -7.12 20.13
CA ASP A 4 15.76 -5.89 20.43
C ASP A 4 14.84 -4.68 20.20
N PRO A 5 14.85 -3.67 21.09
CA PRO A 5 14.03 -2.47 20.93
C PRO A 5 14.33 -1.70 19.63
N SER A 6 15.53 -1.89 19.07
CA SER A 6 15.94 -1.38 17.75
C SER A 6 15.15 -2.05 16.62
N ASP A 7 14.92 -3.36 16.69
CA ASP A 7 14.15 -4.10 15.68
C ASP A 7 12.68 -3.69 15.70
N THR A 8 12.11 -3.46 16.89
CA THR A 8 10.75 -2.94 17.03
C THR A 8 10.62 -1.51 16.49
N SER A 9 11.66 -0.68 16.61
CA SER A 9 11.67 0.68 16.03
C SER A 9 11.74 0.62 14.50
N MET A 10 12.61 -0.23 13.96
CA MET A 10 12.74 -0.48 12.53
C MET A 10 11.43 -1.00 11.93
N ALA A 11 10.79 -1.99 12.56
CA ALA A 11 9.52 -2.56 12.11
C ALA A 11 8.41 -1.50 12.08
N ARG A 12 8.32 -0.63 13.10
CA ARG A 12 7.36 0.49 13.13
C ARG A 12 7.60 1.49 12.00
N GLN A 13 8.86 1.82 11.70
CA GLN A 13 9.19 2.73 10.62
C GLN A 13 8.88 2.13 9.25
N LEU A 14 9.27 0.87 9.02
CA LEU A 14 8.96 0.15 7.79
C LEU A 14 7.45 0.05 7.56
N ARG A 15 6.69 -0.29 8.61
CA ARG A 15 5.23 -0.30 8.59
C ARG A 15 4.66 1.05 8.16
N SER A 16 5.15 2.15 8.73
CA SER A 16 4.68 3.50 8.35
C SER A 16 4.94 3.80 6.88
N ILE A 17 6.11 3.39 6.36
CA ILE A 17 6.46 3.60 4.95
C ILE A 17 5.55 2.77 4.04
N LEU A 18 5.31 1.50 4.37
CA LEU A 18 4.42 0.62 3.60
C LEU A 18 2.99 1.18 3.53
N LEU A 19 2.46 1.69 4.65
CA LEU A 19 1.12 2.29 4.68
C LEU A 19 1.04 3.59 3.86
N GLU A 20 2.09 4.41 3.89
CA GLU A 20 2.16 5.63 3.08
C GLU A 20 2.25 5.30 1.58
N LEU A 21 3.04 4.28 1.20
CA LEU A 21 3.07 3.79 -0.18
C LEU A 21 1.71 3.24 -0.61
N ALA A 22 1.04 2.46 0.24
CA ALA A 22 -0.28 1.92 -0.07
C ALA A 22 -1.30 3.04 -0.32
N ARG A 23 -1.27 4.11 0.49
CA ARG A 23 -2.12 5.29 0.29
C ARG A 23 -1.86 5.96 -1.05
N ARG A 24 -0.59 6.12 -1.44
CA ARG A 24 -0.22 6.75 -2.73
C ARG A 24 -0.70 5.94 -3.93
N GLU A 25 -0.59 4.62 -3.87
CA GLU A 25 -1.10 3.74 -4.93
C GLU A 25 -2.62 3.83 -5.07
N ASP A 26 -3.37 3.85 -3.96
CA ASP A 26 -4.82 4.06 -4.03
C ASP A 26 -5.20 5.44 -4.57
N SER A 27 -4.46 6.49 -4.19
CA SER A 27 -4.65 7.83 -4.76
C SER A 27 -4.43 7.84 -6.28
N ARG A 28 -3.37 7.19 -6.77
CA ARG A 28 -3.12 7.04 -8.22
C ARG A 28 -4.27 6.31 -8.91
N ALA A 29 -4.75 5.21 -8.32
CA ALA A 29 -5.89 4.46 -8.85
C ALA A 29 -7.17 5.31 -8.90
N ALA A 30 -7.40 6.15 -7.88
CA ALA A 30 -8.54 7.05 -7.81
C ALA A 30 -8.44 8.18 -8.84
N ASP A 31 -7.27 8.79 -9.00
CA ASP A 31 -7.01 9.84 -9.97
C ASP A 31 -7.20 9.32 -11.41
N GLU A 32 -6.67 8.14 -11.72
CA GLU A 32 -6.86 7.49 -13.02
C GLU A 32 -8.33 7.13 -13.28
N ALA A 33 -9.03 6.61 -12.27
CA ALA A 33 -10.45 6.30 -12.39
C ALA A 33 -11.28 7.57 -12.61
N ALA A 34 -10.96 8.67 -11.92
CA ALA A 34 -11.62 9.96 -12.08
C ALA A 34 -11.34 10.60 -13.44
N ALA A 35 -10.15 10.39 -13.99
CA ALA A 35 -9.78 10.84 -15.33
C ALA A 35 -10.40 10.00 -16.46
N THR A 36 -10.90 8.78 -16.15
CA THR A 36 -11.49 7.88 -17.14
C THR A 36 -12.95 8.26 -17.39
N PRO A 37 -13.33 8.61 -18.64
CA PRO A 37 -14.72 8.90 -18.97
C PRO A 37 -15.62 7.69 -18.74
N TYR A 38 -16.84 7.94 -18.27
CA TYR A 38 -17.85 6.92 -18.08
C TYR A 38 -18.16 6.20 -19.41
N GLY A 39 -18.04 4.86 -19.43
CA GLY A 39 -18.26 4.03 -20.61
C GLY A 39 -17.01 3.68 -21.42
N SER A 40 -15.84 4.25 -21.08
CA SER A 40 -14.56 3.83 -21.65
C SER A 40 -14.01 2.62 -20.88
N PRO A 41 -13.32 1.67 -21.54
CA PRO A 41 -12.50 0.69 -20.82
C PRO A 41 -11.47 1.46 -19.97
N GLY A 42 -11.43 1.15 -18.68
CA GLY A 42 -10.51 1.80 -17.74
C GLY A 42 -9.06 1.36 -17.98
N PRO A 43 -8.07 2.23 -17.68
CA PRO A 43 -6.67 1.85 -17.69
C PRO A 43 -6.42 0.59 -16.86
N ALA A 44 -5.71 -0.39 -17.43
CA ALA A 44 -5.33 -1.62 -16.72
C ALA A 44 -4.46 -1.34 -15.47
N THR A 45 -3.79 -0.19 -15.45
CA THR A 45 -2.98 0.33 -14.34
C THR A 45 -3.78 0.55 -13.06
N ILE A 46 -5.08 0.87 -13.14
CA ILE A 46 -5.95 1.02 -11.96
C ILE A 46 -5.95 -0.25 -11.10
N LEU A 47 -6.03 -1.43 -11.75
CA LEU A 47 -5.99 -2.71 -11.04
C LEU A 47 -4.59 -2.99 -10.46
N GLY A 48 -3.54 -2.59 -11.18
CA GLY A 48 -2.16 -2.68 -10.70
C GLY A 48 -1.94 -1.86 -9.43
N HIS A 49 -2.36 -0.61 -9.43
CA HIS A 49 -2.28 0.30 -8.28
C HIS A 49 -3.05 -0.24 -7.08
N ARG A 50 -4.31 -0.68 -7.27
CA ARG A 50 -5.11 -1.29 -6.19
C ARG A 50 -4.48 -2.56 -5.63
N SER A 51 -3.93 -3.41 -6.49
CA SER A 51 -3.25 -4.64 -6.08
C SER A 51 -1.99 -4.34 -5.28
N ALA A 52 -1.19 -3.36 -5.71
CA ALA A 52 -0.01 -2.90 -4.99
C ALA A 52 -0.39 -2.35 -3.61
N ALA A 53 -1.42 -1.49 -3.52
CA ALA A 53 -1.91 -0.96 -2.26
C ALA A 53 -2.36 -2.07 -1.29
N MET A 54 -3.04 -3.11 -1.80
CA MET A 54 -3.46 -4.26 -1.00
C MET A 54 -2.27 -5.06 -0.46
N LEU A 55 -1.28 -5.37 -1.30
CA LEU A 55 -0.08 -6.12 -0.89
C LEU A 55 0.76 -5.35 0.13
N LEU A 56 0.91 -4.04 -0.05
CA LEU A 56 1.63 -3.16 0.89
C LEU A 56 0.95 -3.12 2.26
N ARG A 57 -0.39 -3.12 2.32
CA ARG A 57 -1.14 -3.21 3.58
C ARG A 57 -0.98 -4.57 4.25
N ALA A 58 -1.09 -5.66 3.49
CA ALA A 58 -0.92 -7.01 4.02
C ALA A 58 0.47 -7.16 4.67
N GLU A 59 1.52 -6.65 4.02
CA GLU A 59 2.87 -6.69 4.59
C GLU A 59 3.03 -5.78 5.80
N ALA A 60 2.40 -4.59 5.79
CA ALA A 60 2.36 -3.71 6.95
C ALA A 60 1.65 -4.34 8.16
N ASP A 61 0.64 -5.18 7.92
CA ASP A 61 -0.09 -5.91 8.95
C ASP A 61 0.71 -7.12 9.47
N HIS A 62 1.51 -7.78 8.62
CA HIS A 62 2.45 -8.81 9.08
C HIS A 62 3.47 -8.26 10.09
N LEU A 63 3.90 -7.01 9.93
CA LEU A 63 4.80 -6.33 10.87
C LEU A 63 4.15 -6.00 12.23
N LEU A 64 2.82 -6.12 12.37
CA LEU A 64 2.11 -6.03 13.66
C LEU A 64 1.97 -7.39 14.36
N ALA A 65 2.04 -8.49 13.60
CA ALA A 65 1.82 -9.84 14.09
C ALA A 65 3.11 -10.54 14.59
N GLY A 66 4.27 -9.88 14.46
CA GLY A 66 5.60 -10.36 14.84
C GLY A 66 6.13 -9.79 16.14
#